data_AF-A0A7X4H2T3-F1
#
_entry.id   AF-A0A7X4H2T3-F1
#
_cell.length_a   1.000
_cell.length_b   1.000
_cell.length_c   1.000
_cell.angle_alpha   90.00
_cell.angle_beta   90.00
_cell.angle_gamma   90.00
#
_symmetry.space_group_name_H-M   'P 1'
#
loop_
_entity.id
_entity.type
_entity.pdbx_description
1 polymer ?
#
loop_
_entity_poly.entity_id
_entity_poly.type
_entity_poly.pdbx_seq_one_letter_code
_entity_poly.pdbx_strand_id
1 'polypeptide(L)'
;MKRKLEISLLVWFVLLGAVSGSFVARHVPEPSWWPLISGLIASIVIFCWYRVDSIQKGFKRTFWLSVGVIAIAPLAIPLYVVQSNERGVRLRAVGRVLGYFCLVLIACVIGGVIGALIG
;
A
#
# COMPACT_ATOMS: atom_id res chain seq x y z
N MET A 1 -10.65 9.80 -7.99
CA MET A 1 -9.17 9.64 -8.03
C MET A 1 -8.67 8.63 -7.00
N LYS A 2 -9.08 8.75 -5.73
CA LYS A 2 -8.73 7.82 -4.65
C LYS A 2 -8.83 6.32 -5.01
N ARG A 3 -9.98 5.87 -5.53
CA ARG A 3 -10.21 4.47 -5.93
C ARG A 3 -9.26 3.99 -7.05
N LYS A 4 -8.86 4.89 -7.97
CA LYS A 4 -7.87 4.57 -9.01
C LYS A 4 -6.49 4.32 -8.43
N LEU A 5 -6.10 5.08 -7.39
CA LEU A 5 -4.83 4.89 -6.68
C LEU A 5 -4.83 3.58 -5.87
N GLU A 6 -5.95 3.24 -5.24
CA GLU A 6 -6.12 1.94 -4.56
C GLU A 6 -5.96 0.77 -5.55
N ILE A 7 -6.67 0.80 -6.68
CA ILE A 7 -6.55 -0.24 -7.70
C ILE A 7 -5.11 -0.29 -8.25
N SER A 8 -4.50 0.87 -8.53
CA SER A 8 -3.13 0.95 -9.01
C SER A 8 -2.13 0.33 -8.02
N LEU A 9 -2.33 0.55 -6.71
CA LEU A 9 -1.48 -0.03 -5.69
C LEU A 9 -1.67 -1.55 -5.62
N LEU A 10 -2.91 -2.06 -5.70
CA LEU A 10 -3.15 -3.51 -5.74
C LEU A 10 -2.47 -4.16 -6.94
N VAL A 11 -2.62 -3.58 -8.14
CA VAL A 11 -1.95 -4.06 -9.35
C VAL A 11 -0.44 -4.05 -9.17
N TRP A 12 0.11 -2.98 -8.59
CA TRP A 12 1.55 -2.89 -8.30
C TRP A 12 2.04 -4.01 -7.38
N PHE A 13 1.29 -4.33 -6.31
CA PHE A 13 1.64 -5.43 -5.41
C PHE A 13 1.50 -6.82 -6.06
N VAL A 14 0.55 -7.02 -6.99
CA VAL A 14 0.52 -8.25 -7.80
C VAL A 14 1.79 -8.37 -8.66
N LEU A 15 2.20 -7.28 -9.33
CA LEU A 15 3.41 -7.29 -10.15
C LEU A 15 4.67 -7.53 -9.31
N LEU A 16 4.77 -6.89 -8.15
CA LEU A 16 5.85 -7.09 -7.20
C LEU A 16 5.95 -8.57 -6.81
N GLY A 17 4.83 -9.15 -6.37
CA GLY A 17 4.75 -10.57 -6.05
C GLY A 17 5.16 -11.45 -7.23
N ALA A 18 4.68 -11.16 -8.45
CA ALA A 18 4.99 -11.94 -9.64
C ALA A 18 6.47 -11.91 -10.00
N VAL A 19 7.12 -10.75 -9.90
CA VAL A 19 8.55 -10.64 -10.13
C VAL A 19 9.31 -11.43 -9.08
N SER A 20 9.04 -11.22 -7.79
CA SER A 20 9.73 -11.96 -6.72
C SER A 20 9.49 -13.48 -6.82
N GLY A 21 8.27 -13.92 -7.12
CA GLY A 21 7.93 -15.32 -7.35
C GLY A 21 8.69 -15.95 -8.52
N SER A 22 8.90 -15.21 -9.61
CA SER A 22 9.67 -15.70 -10.76
C SER A 22 11.15 -15.89 -10.45
N PHE A 23 11.75 -15.01 -9.62
CA PHE A 23 13.13 -15.18 -9.15
C PHE A 23 13.27 -16.41 -8.25
N VAL A 24 12.31 -16.61 -7.35
CA VAL A 24 12.26 -17.81 -6.49
C VAL A 24 12.17 -19.09 -7.32
N ALA A 25 11.27 -19.15 -8.31
CA ALA A 25 11.15 -20.33 -9.18
C ALA A 25 12.43 -20.63 -9.96
N ARG A 26 13.12 -19.60 -10.44
CA ARG A 26 14.39 -19.74 -11.17
C ARG A 26 15.61 -20.01 -10.27
N HIS A 27 15.44 -20.00 -8.96
CA HIS A 27 16.53 -20.14 -7.98
C HIS A 27 17.64 -19.08 -8.17
N VAL A 28 17.27 -17.92 -8.72
CA VAL A 28 18.18 -16.79 -8.94
C VAL A 28 17.96 -15.77 -7.83
N PRO A 29 19.03 -15.22 -7.22
CA PRO A 29 18.87 -14.18 -6.20
C PRO A 29 18.15 -12.96 -6.77
N GLU A 30 17.15 -12.48 -6.04
CA GLU A 30 16.45 -11.25 -6.39
C GLU A 30 17.41 -10.06 -6.27
N PRO A 31 17.48 -9.16 -7.27
CA PRO A 31 18.35 -8.01 -7.21
C PRO A 31 17.95 -7.09 -6.04
N SER A 32 18.90 -6.71 -5.20
CA SER A 32 18.66 -5.89 -4.00
C SER A 32 18.08 -4.50 -4.30
N TRP A 33 18.28 -3.98 -5.51
CA TRP A 33 17.68 -2.72 -5.96
C TRP A 33 16.17 -2.83 -6.26
N TRP A 34 15.66 -4.03 -6.57
CA TRP A 34 14.27 -4.22 -6.97
C TRP A 34 13.27 -3.95 -5.83
N PRO A 35 13.45 -4.49 -4.61
CA PRO A 35 12.62 -4.15 -3.47
C PRO A 35 12.68 -2.65 -3.11
N LEU A 36 13.86 -2.03 -3.25
CA LEU A 36 14.06 -0.59 -2.99
C LEU A 36 13.22 0.28 -3.93
N ILE A 37 13.35 0.06 -5.25
CA ILE A 37 12.58 0.81 -6.25
C ILE A 37 11.09 0.55 -6.08
N SER A 38 10.71 -0.71 -5.85
CA SER A 38 9.30 -1.09 -5.67
C SER A 38 8.67 -0.48 -4.43
N GLY A 39 9.43 -0.40 -3.33
CA GLY A 39 9.03 0.30 -2.11
C GLY A 39 8.89 1.80 -2.32
N LEU A 40 9.81 2.44 -3.05
CA LEU A 40 9.71 3.87 -3.38
C LEU A 40 8.46 4.19 -4.21
N ILE A 41 8.16 3.38 -5.23
CA ILE A 41 6.95 3.54 -6.06
C ILE A 41 5.69 3.40 -5.21
N ALA A 42 5.62 2.35 -4.37
CA ALA A 42 4.50 2.16 -3.46
C ALA A 42 4.32 3.34 -2.50
N SER A 43 5.42 3.86 -1.93
CA SER A 43 5.41 5.03 -1.05
C SER A 43 4.89 6.29 -1.76
N ILE A 44 5.28 6.53 -3.01
CA ILE A 44 4.78 7.66 -3.80
C ILE A 44 3.26 7.53 -4.02
N VAL A 45 2.78 6.35 -4.40
CA VAL A 45 1.34 6.11 -4.64
C VAL A 45 0.54 6.26 -3.34
N ILE A 46 1.04 5.75 -2.22
CA ILE A 46 0.43 5.90 -0.89
C ILE A 46 0.41 7.38 -0.48
N PHE A 47 1.49 8.12 -0.71
CA PHE A 47 1.55 9.56 -0.44
C PHE A 47 0.55 10.36 -1.29
N CYS A 48 0.42 10.02 -2.59
CA CYS A 48 -0.60 10.59 -3.47
C CYS A 48 -2.01 10.29 -2.97
N TRP A 49 -2.27 9.06 -2.53
CA TRP A 49 -3.56 8.66 -1.94
C TRP A 49 -3.86 9.48 -0.69
N TYR A 50 -2.89 9.60 0.22
CA TYR A 50 -3.02 10.40 1.43
C TYR A 50 -3.26 11.88 1.13
N ARG A 51 -2.57 12.45 0.13
CA ARG A 51 -2.80 13.82 -0.33
C ARG A 51 -4.26 13.99 -0.79
N VAL A 52 -4.74 13.12 -1.67
CA VAL A 52 -6.11 13.18 -2.19
C VAL A 52 -7.15 13.02 -1.08
N ASP A 53 -6.96 12.08 -0.14
CA ASP A 53 -7.90 11.85 0.97
C ASP A 53 -7.95 13.05 1.93
N SER A 54 -6.79 13.62 2.26
CA SER A 54 -6.72 14.78 3.16
C SER A 54 -7.40 16.03 2.59
N ILE A 55 -7.26 16.28 1.29
CA ILE A 55 -7.94 17.39 0.60
C ILE A 55 -9.46 17.17 0.63
N GLN A 56 -9.91 15.94 0.34
CA GLN A 56 -11.34 15.60 0.32
C GLN A 56 -12.02 15.73 1.69
N LYS A 57 -11.28 15.49 2.78
CA LYS A 57 -11.80 15.59 4.15
C LYS A 57 -11.57 16.95 4.82
N GLY A 58 -10.90 17.90 4.15
CA GLY A 58 -10.54 19.20 4.74
C GLY A 58 -9.62 19.08 5.97
N PHE A 59 -8.90 17.96 6.12
CA PHE A 59 -8.08 17.69 7.30
C PHE A 59 -6.73 18.44 7.20
N LYS A 60 -6.40 19.26 8.21
CA LYS A 60 -5.11 19.98 8.28
C LYS A 60 -3.96 18.98 8.38
N ARG A 61 -3.18 18.87 7.30
CA ARG A 61 -2.04 17.95 7.19
C ARG A 61 -0.93 18.40 8.13
N THR A 62 -0.60 17.59 9.13
CA THR A 62 0.62 17.77 9.93
C THR A 62 1.81 17.11 9.23
N PHE A 63 2.97 17.78 9.30
CA PHE A 63 4.22 17.31 8.70
C PHE A 63 4.60 15.91 9.19
N TRP A 64 4.45 15.65 10.51
CA TRP A 64 4.69 14.37 11.15
C TRP A 64 3.86 13.20 10.59
N LEU A 65 2.59 13.45 10.26
CA LEU A 65 1.72 12.45 9.65
C LEU A 65 2.13 12.13 8.21
N SER A 66 2.65 13.12 7.49
CA SER A 66 3.15 12.91 6.13
C SER A 66 4.44 12.08 6.13
N VAL A 67 5.35 12.36 7.07
CA VAL A 67 6.57 11.55 7.28
C VAL A 67 6.22 10.15 7.74
N GLY A 68 5.28 10.01 8.69
CA GLY A 68 4.83 8.71 9.18
C GLY A 68 4.20 7.84 8.08
N VAL A 69 3.44 8.43 7.15
CA VAL A 69 2.85 7.69 6.01
C VAL A 69 3.93 7.17 5.05
N ILE A 70 5.05 7.87 4.90
CA ILE A 70 6.16 7.43 4.05
C ILE A 70 7.04 6.40 4.77
N ALA A 71 7.34 6.62 6.05
CA ALA A 71 8.23 5.76 6.81
C ALA A 71 7.55 4.49 7.35
N ILE A 72 6.30 4.59 7.81
CA ILE A 72 5.57 3.50 8.47
C ILE A 72 4.07 3.55 8.10
N ALA A 73 3.79 3.44 6.80
CA ALA A 73 2.42 3.43 6.26
C ALA A 73 1.44 2.49 7.01
N PRO A 74 1.82 1.25 7.40
CA PRO A 74 0.91 0.33 8.07
C PRO A 74 0.39 0.84 9.42
N LEU A 75 1.17 1.65 10.14
CA LEU A 75 0.77 2.21 11.44
C LEU A 75 0.22 3.64 11.31
N ALA A 76 0.81 4.45 10.42
CA ALA A 76 0.40 5.84 10.24
C ALA A 76 -0.99 5.98 9.61
N ILE A 77 -1.37 5.09 8.68
CA ILE A 77 -2.66 5.17 7.99
C ILE A 77 -3.82 4.87 8.96
N PRO A 78 -3.82 3.81 9.79
CA PRO A 78 -4.84 3.62 10.81
C PRO A 78 -4.96 4.79 11.78
N LEU A 79 -3.82 5.32 12.28
CA LEU A 79 -3.82 6.48 13.18
C LEU A 79 -4.43 7.72 12.51
N TYR A 80 -4.10 7.98 11.25
CA TYR A 80 -4.70 9.04 10.44
C TYR A 80 -6.22 8.87 10.29
N VAL A 81 -6.67 7.66 9.94
CA VAL A 81 -8.10 7.37 9.75
C VAL A 81 -8.87 7.48 11.07
N VAL A 82 -8.24 7.11 12.17
CA VAL A 82 -8.75 7.32 13.51
C VAL A 82 -8.89 8.82 13.79
N GLN A 83 -7.87 9.63 13.57
CA GLN A 83 -7.90 11.07 13.87
C GLN A 83 -8.80 11.90 12.93
N SER A 84 -8.94 11.49 11.66
CA SER A 84 -9.67 12.26 10.64
C SER A 84 -11.17 11.98 10.56
N ASN A 85 -11.67 10.88 11.14
CA ASN A 85 -13.09 10.54 11.08
C ASN A 85 -13.78 10.72 12.44
N GLU A 86 -15.04 11.15 12.39
CA GLU A 86 -15.89 11.28 13.57
C GLU A 86 -16.10 9.93 14.28
N ARG A 87 -16.37 9.99 15.60
CA ARG A 87 -16.43 8.80 16.49
C ARG A 87 -17.35 7.69 15.96
N GLY A 88 -18.48 8.03 15.32
CA GLY A 88 -19.44 7.06 14.80
C GLY A 88 -19.02 6.31 13.54
N VAL A 89 -18.13 6.88 12.72
CA VAL A 89 -17.66 6.28 11.45
C VAL A 89 -16.24 5.71 11.54
N ARG A 90 -15.54 5.99 12.64
CA ARG A 90 -14.15 5.59 12.88
C ARG A 90 -13.90 4.09 12.71
N LEU A 91 -14.71 3.24 13.36
CA LEU A 91 -14.57 1.78 13.32
C LEU A 91 -14.73 1.23 11.90
N ARG A 92 -15.73 1.72 11.15
CA ARG A 92 -15.94 1.33 9.76
C ARG A 92 -14.78 1.77 8.87
N ALA A 93 -14.24 2.97 9.11
CA ALA A 93 -13.12 3.49 8.34
C ALA A 93 -11.82 2.71 8.61
N VAL A 94 -11.54 2.37 9.88
CA VAL A 94 -10.41 1.51 10.26
C VAL A 94 -10.57 0.10 9.68
N GLY A 95 -11.76 -0.49 9.77
CA GLY A 95 -12.05 -1.79 9.17
C GLY A 95 -11.83 -1.81 7.66
N ARG A 96 -12.18 -0.73 6.95
CA ARG A 96 -11.90 -0.61 5.52
C ARG A 96 -10.41 -0.55 5.21
N VAL A 97 -9.62 0.16 6.02
CA VAL A 97 -8.15 0.22 5.86
C VAL A 97 -7.52 -1.14 6.15
N LEU A 98 -7.93 -1.81 7.22
CA LEU A 98 -7.44 -3.15 7.56
C LEU A 98 -7.79 -4.16 6.45
N GLY A 99 -9.05 -4.15 5.99
CA GLY A 99 -9.47 -4.99 4.87
C GLY A 99 -8.67 -4.71 3.59
N TYR A 100 -8.33 -3.45 3.34
CA TYR A 100 -7.47 -3.09 2.22
C TYR A 100 -6.02 -3.59 2.38
N PHE A 101 -5.45 -3.54 3.59
CA PHE A 101 -4.16 -4.18 3.86
C PHE A 101 -4.22 -5.70 3.62
N CYS A 102 -5.29 -6.38 4.03
CA CYS A 102 -5.49 -7.79 3.70
C CYS A 102 -5.53 -8.02 2.18
N LEU A 103 -6.22 -7.16 1.42
CA LEU A 103 -6.23 -7.25 -0.05
C LEU A 103 -4.85 -7.05 -0.66
N VAL A 104 -4.03 -6.15 -0.12
CA VAL A 104 -2.64 -5.95 -0.56
C VAL A 104 -1.79 -7.20 -0.30
N LEU A 105 -1.94 -7.84 0.86
CA LEU A 105 -1.25 -9.09 1.17
C LEU A 105 -1.69 -10.21 0.21
N ILE A 106 -3.00 -10.36 -0.02
CA ILE A 106 -3.55 -11.33 -0.96
C ILE A 106 -3.03 -11.07 -2.38
N ALA A 107 -3.02 -9.81 -2.82
CA ALA A 107 -2.49 -9.42 -4.13
C ALA A 107 -1.02 -9.81 -4.29
N CYS A 108 -0.20 -9.57 -3.26
CA CYS A 108 1.21 -9.97 -3.25
C CYS A 108 1.37 -11.50 -3.35
N VAL A 109 0.59 -12.27 -2.57
CA VAL A 109 0.61 -13.74 -2.61
C VAL A 109 0.16 -14.27 -3.98
N ILE A 110 -0.94 -13.74 -4.53
CA ILE A 110 -1.42 -14.11 -5.88
C ILE A 110 -0.33 -13.83 -6.92
N GLY A 111 0.28 -12.64 -6.85
CA GLY A 111 1.44 -12.30 -7.67
C GLY A 111 2.54 -13.34 -7.54
N GLY A 112 2.97 -13.64 -6.31
CA GLY A 112 3.99 -14.64 -6.00
C GLY A 112 3.72 -16.01 -6.62
N VAL A 113 2.50 -16.51 -6.45
CA VAL A 113 2.07 -17.79 -7.04
C VAL A 113 2.11 -17.74 -8.56
N ILE A 114 1.59 -16.68 -9.19
CA ILE A 114 1.64 -16.51 -10.65
C ILE A 114 3.09 -16.47 -11.13
N GLY A 115 3.93 -15.69 -10.47
CA GLY A 115 5.36 -15.58 -10.77
C GLY A 115 6.07 -16.92 -10.69
N ALA A 116 5.76 -17.71 -9.66
CA ALA A 116 6.36 -19.01 -9.45
C ALA A 116 5.91 -20.07 -10.48
N LEU A 117 4.72 -19.92 -11.05
CA LEU A 117 4.18 -20.82 -12.08
C LEU A 117 4.74 -20.51 -13.48
N ILE A 118 5.12 -19.26 -13.75
CA ILE A 118 5.61 -18.79 -15.06
C ILE A 118 7.15 -18.76 -15.11
N GLY A 119 7.80 -18.60 -13.95
CA GLY A 119 9.24 -18.47 -13.78
C GLY A 119 10.00 -19.75 -14.05
#